data_AF-A0A2W2DIC7-F1
#
_entry.id   AF-A0A2W2DIC7-F1
#
_cell.length_a   1.000
_cell.length_b   1.000
_cell.length_c   1.000
_cell.angle_alpha   90.00
_cell.angle_beta   90.00
_cell.angle_gamma   90.00
#
_symmetry.space_group_name_H-M   'P 1'
#
loop_
_entity.id
_entity.type
_entity.pdbx_description
1 polymer ?
#
loop_
_entity_poly.entity_id
_entity_poly.type
_entity_poly.pdbx_seq_one_letter_code
_entity_poly.pdbx_strand_id
1 'polypeptide(L)'
;MSPAATEIRSSIRSVLASWAGLVAAERHLNPPVRDVPTLARFLALHVAWLARHDAAADLADEVRELTRTARSIAYPNGTRRVQIACCPDDCAGQLVAVIHPDSTFQASEIVCTKSPSHSWPAAQWARLAHKIRASQGNPA
;
A
#
# COMPACT_ATOMS: atom_id res chain seq x y z
N MET A 1 19.57 0.84 -1.92
CA MET A 1 18.40 1.74 -1.83
C MET A 1 18.70 2.96 -2.69
N SER A 2 17.83 3.33 -3.64
CA SER A 2 18.13 4.45 -4.55
C SER A 2 18.07 5.79 -3.80
N PRO A 3 18.81 6.83 -4.23
CA PRO A 3 18.73 8.17 -3.66
C PRO A 3 17.29 8.70 -3.61
N ALA A 4 16.54 8.53 -4.71
CA ALA A 4 15.14 8.92 -4.81
C ALA A 4 14.25 8.20 -3.78
N ALA A 5 14.50 6.91 -3.51
CA ALA A 5 13.75 6.16 -2.49
C ALA A 5 14.02 6.66 -1.06
N THR A 6 15.25 7.08 -0.77
CA THR A 6 15.60 7.69 0.52
C THR A 6 14.96 9.06 0.67
N GLU A 7 15.00 9.87 -0.39
CA GLU A 7 14.43 11.22 -0.42
C GLU A 7 12.92 11.20 -0.19
N ILE A 8 12.18 10.39 -0.97
CA ILE A 8 10.73 10.28 -0.80
C ILE A 8 10.34 9.74 0.58
N ARG A 9 11.14 8.82 1.15
CA ARG A 9 10.92 8.34 2.52
C ARG A 9 11.09 9.45 3.55
N SER A 10 12.05 10.35 3.36
CA SER A 10 12.23 11.53 4.22
C SER A 10 11.06 12.50 4.09
N SER A 11 10.60 12.77 2.87
CA SER A 11 9.43 13.62 2.61
C SER A 11 8.16 13.07 3.24
N ILE A 12 7.90 11.76 3.09
CA ILE A 12 6.78 11.07 3.75
C ILE A 12 6.84 11.28 5.26
N ARG A 13 7.99 11.04 5.87
CA ARG A 13 8.15 11.24 7.33
C ARG A 13 7.88 12.68 7.73
N SER A 14 8.41 13.65 6.98
CA SER A 14 8.28 15.08 7.29
C SER A 14 6.82 15.54 7.26
N VAL A 15 6.11 15.23 6.17
CA VAL A 15 4.69 15.57 6.00
C VAL A 15 3.82 14.90 7.07
N LEU A 16 3.96 13.59 7.26
CA LEU A 16 3.16 12.90 8.28
C LEU A 16 3.46 13.41 9.69
N ALA A 17 4.70 13.81 9.98
CA ALA A 17 5.07 14.44 11.26
C ALA A 17 4.46 15.83 11.43
N SER A 18 4.35 16.61 10.35
CA SER A 18 3.68 17.91 10.36
C SER A 18 2.19 17.75 10.72
N TRP A 19 1.49 16.88 10.00
CA TRP A 19 0.07 16.60 10.27
C TRP A 19 -0.16 16.00 11.65
N ALA A 20 0.71 15.08 12.10
CA ALA A 20 0.60 14.53 13.44
C ALA A 20 0.84 15.60 14.52
N GLY A 21 1.72 16.58 14.24
CA GLY A 21 1.95 17.74 15.09
C GLY A 21 0.71 18.64 15.20
N LEU A 22 0.04 18.93 14.07
CA LEU A 22 -1.21 19.69 14.04
C LEU A 22 -2.29 19.00 14.89
N VAL A 23 -2.52 17.71 14.65
CA VAL A 23 -3.49 16.92 15.43
C VAL A 23 -3.14 16.91 16.91
N ALA A 24 -1.86 16.70 17.25
CA ALA A 24 -1.41 16.68 18.64
C ALA A 24 -1.61 18.03 19.33
N ALA A 25 -1.31 19.13 18.65
CA ALA A 25 -1.47 20.48 19.17
C ALA A 25 -2.95 20.82 19.41
N GLU A 26 -3.80 20.65 18.40
CA GLU A 26 -5.20 21.07 18.46
C GLU A 26 -6.08 20.14 19.31
N ARG A 27 -5.70 18.86 19.42
CA ARG A 27 -6.41 17.88 20.25
C ARG A 27 -5.79 17.69 21.63
N HIS A 28 -4.75 18.46 21.97
CA HIS A 28 -4.01 18.38 23.22
C HIS A 28 -3.52 16.96 23.55
N LEU A 29 -2.90 16.29 22.57
CA LEU A 29 -2.35 14.94 22.69
C LEU A 29 -0.83 14.96 22.74
N ASN A 30 -0.25 13.87 23.25
CA ASN A 30 1.19 13.64 23.10
C ASN A 30 1.51 13.30 21.64
N PRO A 31 2.52 13.95 21.03
CA PRO A 31 2.90 13.65 19.66
C PRO A 31 3.48 12.23 19.56
N PRO A 32 3.14 11.48 18.49
CA PRO A 32 3.71 10.16 18.26
C PRO A 32 5.21 10.23 17.94
N VAL A 33 5.88 9.07 18.07
CA VAL A 33 7.26 8.89 17.58
C VAL A 33 7.33 9.19 16.07
N ARG A 34 8.41 9.86 15.64
CA ARG A 34 8.61 10.30 14.24
C ARG A 34 9.11 9.19 13.30
N ASP A 35 8.48 8.03 13.37
CA ASP A 35 8.63 6.96 12.39
C ASP A 35 7.36 6.84 11.52
N VAL A 36 7.55 6.49 10.24
CA VAL A 36 6.45 6.50 9.25
C VAL A 36 5.27 5.61 9.67
N PRO A 37 5.46 4.34 10.10
CA PRO A 37 4.35 3.51 10.57
C PRO A 37 3.56 4.10 11.74
N THR A 38 4.24 4.61 12.77
CA THR A 38 3.56 5.19 13.94
C THR A 38 2.80 6.45 13.59
N LEU A 39 3.41 7.33 12.78
CA LEU A 39 2.75 8.55 12.29
C LEU A 39 1.50 8.23 11.48
N ALA A 40 1.60 7.30 10.52
CA ALA A 40 0.47 6.90 9.68
C ALA A 40 -0.68 6.30 10.52
N ARG A 41 -0.36 5.45 11.50
CA ARG A 41 -1.35 4.88 12.42
C ARG A 41 -2.03 5.94 13.26
N PHE A 42 -1.28 6.88 13.82
CA PHE A 42 -1.82 7.99 14.61
C PHE A 42 -2.79 8.83 13.78
N LEU A 43 -2.42 9.20 12.54
CA LEU A 43 -3.29 9.95 11.65
C LEU A 43 -4.54 9.17 11.24
N ALA A 44 -4.41 7.87 10.97
CA ALA A 44 -5.55 7.01 10.64
C ALA A 44 -6.59 6.96 11.77
N LEU A 45 -6.15 6.93 13.03
CA LEU A 45 -7.05 7.01 14.21
C LEU A 45 -7.78 8.35 14.31
N HIS A 46 -7.26 9.39 13.67
CA HIS A 46 -7.82 10.75 13.69
C HIS A 46 -8.41 11.19 12.35
N VAL A 47 -8.58 10.28 11.40
CA VAL A 47 -9.05 10.61 10.04
C VAL A 47 -10.43 11.28 10.04
N ALA A 48 -11.36 10.86 10.90
CA ALA A 48 -12.69 11.46 10.99
C ALA A 48 -12.68 12.87 11.61
N TRP A 49 -11.63 13.20 12.38
CA TRP A 49 -11.41 14.55 12.88
C TRP A 49 -10.76 15.40 11.78
N LEU A 50 -9.69 14.89 11.16
CA LEU A 50 -9.00 15.56 10.04
C LEU A 50 -9.93 15.86 8.86
N ALA A 51 -10.86 14.96 8.52
CA ALA A 51 -11.81 15.15 7.43
C ALA A 51 -12.80 16.31 7.66
N ARG A 52 -12.93 16.80 8.90
CA ARG A 52 -13.77 17.95 9.26
C ARG A 52 -12.96 19.20 9.55
N HIS A 53 -11.62 19.11 9.49
CA HIS A 53 -10.72 20.23 9.72
C HIS A 53 -10.67 21.11 8.46
N ASP A 54 -10.48 22.42 8.63
CA ASP A 54 -10.51 23.37 7.50
C ASP A 54 -9.42 23.05 6.45
N ALA A 55 -8.27 22.56 6.90
CA ALA A 55 -7.16 22.13 6.05
C ALA A 55 -7.28 20.66 5.51
N ALA A 56 -8.47 20.05 5.54
CA ALA A 56 -8.66 18.67 5.07
C ALA A 56 -8.25 18.46 3.60
N ALA A 57 -8.48 19.47 2.75
CA ALA A 57 -8.10 19.43 1.34
C ALA A 57 -6.58 19.36 1.17
N ASP A 58 -5.85 20.21 1.91
CA ASP A 58 -4.38 20.24 1.88
C ASP A 58 -3.78 18.91 2.33
N LEU A 59 -4.31 18.32 3.40
CA LEU A 59 -3.91 16.97 3.84
C LEU A 59 -4.10 15.94 2.73
N ALA A 60 -5.27 15.94 2.10
CA ALA A 60 -5.59 14.98 1.05
C ALA A 60 -4.65 15.12 -0.15
N ASP A 61 -4.34 16.35 -0.55
CA ASP A 61 -3.46 16.63 -1.68
C ASP A 61 -1.99 16.29 -1.37
N GLU A 62 -1.48 16.63 -0.19
CA GLU A 62 -0.13 16.26 0.21
C GLU A 62 0.05 14.73 0.30
N VAL A 63 -0.90 14.01 0.92
CA VAL A 63 -0.85 12.54 1.01
C VAL A 63 -0.97 11.90 -0.37
N ARG A 64 -1.80 12.47 -1.25
CA ARG A 64 -1.96 12.01 -2.63
C ARG A 64 -0.65 12.19 -3.39
N GLU A 65 0.00 13.34 -3.29
CA GLU A 65 1.24 13.62 -3.99
C GLU A 65 2.38 12.70 -3.55
N LEU A 66 2.54 12.52 -2.23
CA LEU A 66 3.51 11.57 -1.68
C LEU A 66 3.25 10.15 -2.17
N THR A 67 1.98 9.73 -2.20
CA THR A 67 1.60 8.39 -2.67
C THR A 67 1.91 8.22 -4.16
N ARG A 68 1.61 9.22 -4.99
CA ARG A 68 1.93 9.18 -6.43
C ARG A 68 3.43 9.05 -6.65
N THR A 69 4.22 9.91 -6.01
CA THR A 69 5.68 9.93 -6.18
C THR A 69 6.35 8.69 -5.60
N ALA A 70 5.91 8.20 -4.44
CA ALA A 70 6.42 6.93 -3.91
C ALA A 70 6.10 5.75 -4.82
N ARG A 71 4.91 5.73 -5.43
CA ARG A 71 4.51 4.67 -6.37
C ARG A 71 5.28 4.74 -7.69
N SER A 72 5.53 5.92 -8.24
CA SER A 72 6.32 6.04 -9.47
C SER A 72 7.76 5.57 -9.26
N ILE A 73 8.35 5.85 -8.09
CA ILE A 73 9.69 5.36 -7.73
C ILE A 73 9.70 3.84 -7.51
N ALA A 74 8.69 3.30 -6.83
CA ALA A 74 8.61 1.87 -6.55
C ALA A 74 8.23 1.03 -7.78
N TYR A 75 7.47 1.61 -8.71
CA TYR A 75 6.90 0.96 -9.88
C TYR A 75 7.07 1.83 -11.14
N PRO A 76 8.32 2.03 -11.62
CA PRO A 76 8.63 2.97 -12.70
C PRO A 76 7.96 2.66 -14.04
N ASN A 77 7.60 1.39 -14.29
CA ASN A 77 6.99 0.95 -15.56
C ASN A 77 5.44 0.97 -15.52
N GLY A 78 4.85 1.74 -14.59
CA GLY A 78 3.38 1.76 -14.42
C GLY A 78 2.80 0.44 -13.92
N THR A 79 3.65 -0.49 -13.46
CA THR A 79 3.25 -1.79 -12.92
C THR A 79 2.29 -1.59 -11.75
N ARG A 80 1.04 -1.99 -11.93
CA ARG A 80 0.02 -1.89 -10.90
C ARG A 80 -0.01 -3.18 -10.09
N ARG A 81 0.08 -3.05 -8.76
CA ARG A 81 -0.06 -4.17 -7.83
C ARG A 81 -1.41 -4.10 -7.14
N VAL A 82 -2.20 -5.18 -7.21
CA VAL A 82 -3.53 -5.30 -6.59
C VAL A 82 -3.54 -6.50 -5.66
N GLN A 83 -3.78 -6.28 -4.36
CA GLN A 83 -3.94 -7.37 -3.39
C GLN A 83 -5.25 -8.11 -3.66
N ILE A 84 -5.20 -9.45 -3.70
CA ILE A 84 -6.35 -10.29 -4.06
C ILE A 84 -6.89 -11.02 -2.83
N ALA A 85 -6.03 -11.81 -2.16
CA ALA A 85 -6.44 -12.76 -1.12
C ALA A 85 -5.22 -13.28 -0.36
N CYS A 86 -5.46 -14.05 0.72
CA CYS A 86 -4.42 -14.87 1.33
C CYS A 86 -3.91 -15.94 0.36
N CYS A 87 -2.63 -16.29 0.50
CA CYS A 87 -1.99 -17.38 -0.24
C CYS A 87 -2.60 -18.75 0.13
N PRO A 88 -3.03 -19.56 -0.84
CA PRO A 88 -3.67 -20.86 -0.57
C PRO A 88 -2.68 -22.02 -0.36
N ASP A 89 -1.37 -21.80 -0.55
CA ASP A 89 -0.32 -22.83 -0.45
C ASP A 89 0.33 -22.85 0.94
N ASP A 90 -0.50 -22.89 1.99
CA ASP A 90 -0.09 -22.91 3.41
C ASP A 90 1.03 -21.90 3.73
N CYS A 91 0.84 -20.68 3.21
CA CYS A 91 1.84 -19.64 3.31
C CYS A 91 1.21 -18.39 3.92
N ALA A 92 1.85 -17.80 4.94
CA ALA A 92 1.37 -16.59 5.60
C ALA A 92 1.48 -15.31 4.71
N GLY A 93 1.64 -15.49 3.41
CA GLY A 93 1.72 -14.41 2.42
C GLY A 93 0.36 -14.02 1.87
N GLN A 94 0.35 -12.91 1.15
CA GLN A 94 -0.81 -12.42 0.41
C GLN A 94 -0.54 -12.59 -1.09
N LEU A 95 -1.59 -12.88 -1.85
CA LEU A 95 -1.55 -12.87 -3.31
C LEU A 95 -1.74 -11.45 -3.82
N VAL A 96 -0.90 -11.06 -4.76
CA VAL A 96 -0.91 -9.76 -5.40
C VAL A 96 -0.86 -9.96 -6.91
N ALA A 97 -1.87 -9.48 -7.63
CA ALA A 97 -1.79 -9.33 -9.09
C ALA A 97 -0.80 -8.22 -9.42
N VAL A 98 0.18 -8.55 -10.25
CA VAL A 98 1.12 -7.63 -10.88
C VAL A 98 0.63 -7.43 -12.31
N ILE A 99 0.08 -6.25 -12.58
CA ILE A 99 -0.50 -5.86 -13.85
C ILE A 99 0.48 -4.92 -14.54
N HIS A 100 0.94 -5.32 -15.72
CA HIS A 100 1.81 -4.51 -16.55
C HIS A 100 0.95 -3.77 -17.60
N PRO A 101 1.09 -2.44 -17.74
CA PRO A 101 0.34 -1.69 -18.74
C PRO A 101 0.76 -2.06 -20.17
N ASP A 102 2.04 -2.36 -20.38
CA ASP A 102 2.57 -2.92 -21.63
C ASP A 102 2.70 -4.44 -21.52
N SER A 103 1.61 -5.16 -21.84
CA SER A 103 1.60 -6.64 -21.85
C SER A 103 2.47 -7.26 -22.95
N THR A 104 3.03 -6.46 -23.85
CA THR A 104 3.95 -6.87 -24.92
C THR A 104 5.28 -7.38 -24.40
N PHE A 105 5.77 -6.85 -23.27
CA PHE A 105 7.08 -7.23 -22.72
C PHE A 105 6.99 -8.07 -21.44
N GLN A 106 5.91 -7.94 -20.67
CA GLN A 106 5.73 -8.72 -19.45
C GLN A 106 4.27 -9.09 -19.23
N ALA A 107 3.99 -10.40 -19.20
CA ALA A 107 2.66 -10.90 -18.93
C ALA A 107 2.25 -10.57 -17.49
N SER A 108 0.98 -10.24 -17.29
CA SER A 108 0.45 -10.07 -15.93
C SER A 108 0.48 -11.41 -15.19
N GLU A 109 0.88 -11.37 -13.93
CA GLU A 109 0.99 -12.55 -13.05
C GLU A 109 0.39 -12.26 -11.68
N ILE A 110 0.02 -13.32 -10.96
CA ILE A 110 -0.32 -13.24 -9.54
C ILE A 110 0.82 -13.86 -8.77
N VAL A 111 1.38 -13.12 -7.81
CA VAL A 111 2.52 -13.56 -7.00
C VAL A 111 2.19 -13.53 -5.51
N CYS A 112 2.83 -14.39 -4.74
CA CYS A 112 2.81 -14.28 -3.28
C CYS A 112 3.80 -13.22 -2.78
N THR A 113 3.43 -12.47 -1.75
CA THR A 113 4.31 -11.49 -1.10
C THR A 113 5.44 -12.11 -0.26
N LYS A 114 5.34 -13.39 0.10
CA LYS A 114 6.35 -14.08 0.92
C LYS A 114 7.16 -15.14 0.18
N SER A 115 6.51 -15.95 -0.65
CA SER A 115 7.16 -17.08 -1.32
C SER A 115 7.37 -16.77 -2.80
N PRO A 116 8.61 -16.65 -3.30
CA PRO A 116 8.88 -16.38 -4.70
C PRO A 116 8.53 -17.57 -5.62
N SER A 117 8.43 -18.78 -5.08
CA SER A 117 7.98 -19.97 -5.84
C SER A 117 6.47 -19.96 -6.11
N HIS A 118 5.71 -19.12 -5.43
CA HIS A 118 4.26 -19.00 -5.58
C HIS A 118 3.96 -17.86 -6.57
N SER A 119 4.04 -18.19 -7.87
CA SER A 119 3.62 -17.33 -8.97
C SER A 119 2.68 -18.08 -9.92
N TRP A 120 1.68 -17.36 -10.41
CA TRP A 120 0.67 -17.85 -11.34
C TRP A 120 0.55 -16.89 -12.53
N PRO A 121 1.02 -17.30 -13.72
CA PRO A 121 0.77 -16.59 -14.96
C PRO A 121 -0.73 -16.50 -15.28
N ALA A 122 -1.12 -15.55 -16.14
CA ALA A 122 -2.52 -15.31 -16.53
C ALA A 122 -3.32 -16.58 -16.89
N ALA A 123 -2.69 -17.54 -17.59
CA ALA A 123 -3.33 -18.80 -17.99
C ALA A 123 -3.76 -19.68 -16.79
N GLN A 124 -3.16 -19.49 -15.62
CA GLN A 124 -3.44 -20.29 -14.41
C GLN A 124 -4.43 -19.62 -13.45
N TRP A 125 -4.91 -18.40 -13.76
CA TRP A 125 -5.74 -17.62 -12.84
C TRP A 125 -7.08 -18.29 -12.53
N ALA A 126 -7.71 -18.95 -13.50
CA ALA A 126 -8.96 -19.68 -13.27
C ALA A 126 -8.75 -20.82 -12.23
N ARG A 127 -7.68 -21.60 -12.39
CA ARG A 127 -7.31 -22.67 -11.45
C ARG A 127 -6.97 -22.12 -10.06
N LEU A 128 -6.25 -21.00 -10.00
CA LEU A 128 -5.95 -20.32 -8.74
C LEU A 128 -7.23 -19.82 -8.04
N ALA A 129 -8.18 -19.24 -8.79
CA ALA A 129 -9.45 -18.79 -8.24
C ALA A 129 -10.25 -19.93 -7.60
N HIS A 130 -10.26 -21.12 -8.20
CA HIS A 130 -10.86 -22.30 -7.57
C HIS A 130 -10.14 -22.69 -6.27
N LYS A 131 -8.81 -22.66 -6.26
CA LYS A 131 -8.00 -23.00 -5.09
C LYS A 131 -8.23 -22.04 -3.93
N ILE A 132 -8.31 -20.74 -4.20
CA ILE A 132 -8.61 -19.70 -3.20
C ILE A 132 -9.99 -19.92 -2.58
N ARG A 133 -11.02 -20.23 -3.38
CA ARG A 133 -12.37 -20.53 -2.86
C ARG A 133 -12.35 -21.74 -1.94
N ALA A 134 -11.65 -22.81 -2.35
CA ALA A 134 -11.52 -24.02 -1.55
C ALA A 134 -10.79 -23.78 -0.22
N SER A 135 -9.74 -22.94 -0.19
CA SER A 135 -8.99 -22.64 1.04
C SER A 135 -9.69 -21.65 1.97
N GLN A 136 -10.61 -20.83 1.45
CA GLN A 136 -11.35 -19.82 2.24
C GLN A 136 -12.68 -20.34 2.81
N GLY A 137 -13.04 -21.60 2.57
CA GLY A 137 -14.17 -22.24 3.23
C GLY A 137 -15.55 -21.68 2.85
N ASN A 138 -15.72 -21.19 1.61
CA ASN A 138 -17.07 -20.95 1.08
C ASN A 138 -17.46 -22.12 0.17
N PRO A 139 -18.36 -23.04 0.59
CA PRO A 139 -18.87 -24.04 -0.31
C PRO A 139 -19.68 -23.35 -1.42
N ALA A 140 -19.54 -23.88 -2.63
CA ALA A 140 -20.23 -23.40 -3.83
C ALA A 140 -21.76 -23.42 -3.68
#